data_AF-A0AAD4UKK7-F1
#
_entry.id   AF-A0AAD4UKK7-F1
#
_cell.length_a   1.000
_cell.length_b   1.000
_cell.length_c   1.000
_cell.angle_alpha   90.00
_cell.angle_beta   90.00
_cell.angle_gamma   90.00
#
_symmetry.space_group_name_H-M   'P 1'
#
loop_
_entity.id
_entity.type
_entity.pdbx_description
1 polymer ?
#
loop_
_entity_poly.entity_id
_entity_poly.type
_entity_poly.pdbx_seq_one_letter_code
_entity_poly.pdbx_strand_id
1 'polypeptide(L)'
;MMNLTVGKLTDQEVITIARHYRVPEDLCPHRNVLVAQAHEQLKKNGFENFERLVAMCVYQDREKKKVLPSKDIKRLCKSSRLPLNEDLLESLLSRFEDSEKQINYESFFCALNWRVNPVPELEVVSYIKERCEDEWLGMPSPIPVKRIYYLNLLKDVFGLEE
;
A
#
# COMPACT_ATOMS: atom_id res chain seq x y z
N MET A 1 -28.06 25.45 7.78
CA MET A 1 -27.57 24.06 7.77
C MET A 1 -27.88 23.47 6.41
N MET A 2 -26.87 22.98 5.71
CA MET A 2 -27.02 22.38 4.38
C MET A 2 -27.59 20.97 4.53
N ASN A 3 -28.83 20.75 4.08
CA ASN A 3 -29.48 19.43 4.09
C ASN A 3 -29.19 18.73 2.77
N LEU A 4 -28.39 17.67 2.79
CA LEU A 4 -28.06 16.88 1.58
C LEU A 4 -29.31 16.22 1.00
N THR A 5 -30.15 15.62 1.85
CA THR A 5 -31.32 14.83 1.41
C THR A 5 -32.46 14.77 2.43
N VAL A 6 -32.69 15.82 3.23
CA VAL A 6 -33.85 16.00 4.16
C VAL A 6 -34.48 14.66 4.67
N GLY A 7 -33.65 13.75 5.17
CA GLY A 7 -34.06 12.48 5.76
C GLY A 7 -34.43 11.29 4.85
N LYS A 8 -34.27 11.31 3.51
CA LYS A 8 -34.63 10.15 2.66
C LYS A 8 -33.71 9.96 1.46
N LEU A 9 -32.61 9.23 1.67
CA LEU A 9 -31.94 8.51 0.58
C LEU A 9 -32.58 7.12 0.47
N THR A 10 -32.96 6.74 -0.74
CA THR A 10 -33.35 5.35 -1.04
C THR A 10 -32.12 4.46 -1.09
N ASP A 11 -32.31 3.14 -0.91
CA ASP A 11 -31.21 2.18 -0.99
C ASP A 11 -30.46 2.29 -2.32
N GLN A 12 -31.17 2.50 -3.43
CA GLN A 12 -30.55 2.66 -4.76
C GLN A 12 -29.68 3.92 -4.85
N GLU A 13 -30.07 5.02 -4.21
CA GLU A 13 -29.28 6.25 -4.17
C GLU A 13 -28.05 6.09 -3.28
N VAL A 14 -28.18 5.45 -2.12
CA VAL A 14 -27.04 5.09 -1.26
C VAL A 14 -26.05 4.21 -2.01
N ILE A 15 -26.56 3.20 -2.73
CA ILE A 15 -25.79 2.29 -3.58
C ILE A 15 -25.02 3.06 -4.66
N THR A 16 -25.68 3.99 -5.33
CA THR A 16 -25.11 4.78 -6.42
C THR A 16 -24.03 5.72 -5.90
N ILE A 17 -24.29 6.41 -4.79
CA ILE A 17 -23.31 7.27 -4.11
C ILE A 17 -22.11 6.43 -3.66
N ALA A 18 -22.33 5.28 -3.04
CA ALA A 18 -21.26 4.40 -2.58
C ALA A 18 -20.36 3.94 -3.74
N ARG A 19 -20.93 3.58 -4.89
CA ARG A 19 -20.16 3.17 -6.08
C ARG A 19 -19.41 4.33 -6.72
N HIS A 20 -20.05 5.49 -6.83
CA HIS A 20 -19.49 6.65 -7.53
C HIS A 20 -18.36 7.29 -6.74
N TYR A 21 -18.57 7.51 -5.43
CA TYR A 21 -17.61 8.17 -4.55
C TYR A 21 -16.76 7.20 -3.73
N ARG A 22 -16.70 5.91 -4.10
CA ARG A 22 -15.89 4.92 -3.37
C ARG A 22 -14.46 5.45 -3.18
N VAL A 23 -13.95 5.35 -1.95
CA VAL A 23 -12.50 5.47 -1.75
C VAL A 23 -11.90 4.26 -2.46
N PRO A 24 -10.98 4.43 -3.44
CA PRO A 24 -10.18 3.31 -3.90
C PRO A 24 -9.53 2.73 -2.65
N GLU A 25 -9.81 1.46 -2.32
CA GLU A 25 -9.09 0.75 -1.26
C GLU A 25 -7.61 1.08 -1.46
N ASP A 26 -7.03 1.76 -0.46
CA ASP A 26 -5.76 2.50 -0.47
C ASP A 26 -5.00 2.32 -1.77
N LEU A 27 -4.72 3.32 -2.61
CA LEU A 27 -3.97 3.11 -3.87
C LEU A 27 -2.54 2.51 -3.70
N CYS A 28 -2.13 2.15 -2.48
CA CYS A 28 -0.92 1.39 -2.21
C CYS A 28 -1.13 0.18 -1.27
N PRO A 29 -2.18 -0.67 -1.44
CA PRO A 29 -2.31 -1.85 -0.61
C PRO A 29 -1.15 -2.79 -0.96
N HIS A 30 -0.88 -2.97 -2.26
CA HIS A 30 0.26 -3.65 -2.83
C HIS A 30 1.60 -3.25 -2.21
N ARG A 31 1.92 -1.96 -2.02
CA ARG A 31 3.23 -1.58 -1.44
C ARG A 31 3.29 -1.97 0.04
N ASN A 32 2.26 -1.66 0.82
CA ASN A 32 2.24 -2.00 2.25
C ASN A 32 2.15 -3.53 2.45
N VAL A 33 1.46 -4.26 1.58
CA VAL A 33 1.38 -5.73 1.53
C VAL A 33 2.76 -6.31 1.24
N LEU A 34 3.47 -5.81 0.23
CA LEU A 34 4.84 -6.27 -0.09
C LEU A 34 5.79 -5.97 1.07
N VAL A 35 5.67 -4.81 1.72
CA VAL A 35 6.47 -4.44 2.89
C VAL A 35 6.15 -5.36 4.08
N ALA A 36 4.88 -5.66 4.34
CA ALA A 36 4.47 -6.58 5.40
C ALA A 36 4.96 -8.02 5.15
N GLN A 37 4.88 -8.51 3.90
CA GLN A 37 5.48 -9.80 3.50
C GLN A 37 7.00 -9.80 3.69
N ALA A 38 7.66 -8.69 3.37
CA ALA A 38 9.09 -8.54 3.61
C ALA A 38 9.41 -8.55 5.10
N HIS A 39 8.62 -7.85 5.93
CA HIS A 39 8.77 -7.84 7.38
C HIS A 39 8.63 -9.24 7.96
N GLU A 40 7.68 -10.05 7.49
CA GLU A 40 7.53 -11.44 7.92
C GLU A 40 8.80 -12.27 7.64
N GLN A 41 9.34 -12.18 6.42
CA GLN A 41 10.57 -12.89 6.05
C GLN A 41 11.79 -12.39 6.83
N LEU A 42 11.93 -11.08 7.02
CA LEU A 42 13.04 -10.46 7.76
C LEU A 42 12.99 -10.81 9.25
N LYS A 43 11.81 -10.74 9.88
CA LYS A 43 11.58 -11.16 11.27
C LYS A 43 11.89 -12.64 11.46
N LYS A 44 11.38 -13.51 10.58
CA LYS A 44 11.61 -14.97 10.62
C LYS A 44 13.09 -15.33 10.56
N ASN A 45 13.89 -14.56 9.82
CA ASN A 45 15.34 -14.76 9.70
C ASN A 45 16.16 -13.91 10.70
N GLY A 46 15.52 -13.15 11.60
CA GLY A 46 16.20 -12.29 12.57
C GLY A 46 17.08 -11.21 11.93
N PHE A 47 16.75 -10.75 10.73
CA PHE A 47 17.57 -9.78 10.01
C PHE A 47 17.34 -8.35 10.53
N GLU A 48 18.43 -7.73 10.99
CA GLU A 48 18.39 -6.39 11.62
C GLU A 48 19.50 -5.46 11.11
N ASN A 49 20.35 -5.92 10.19
CA ASN A 49 21.53 -5.19 9.73
C ASN A 49 21.21 -4.13 8.65
N PHE A 50 20.14 -3.35 8.84
CA PHE A 50 19.72 -2.30 7.91
C PHE A 50 20.72 -1.13 7.88
N GLU A 51 21.30 -0.76 9.01
CA GLU A 51 22.33 0.30 9.09
C GLU A 51 23.53 0.01 8.19
N ARG A 52 23.97 -1.25 8.14
CA ARG A 52 25.07 -1.68 7.26
C ARG A 52 24.71 -1.55 5.79
N LEU A 53 23.47 -1.88 5.42
CA LEU A 53 22.95 -1.73 4.06
C LEU A 53 22.92 -0.27 3.63
N VAL A 54 22.42 0.62 4.50
CA VAL A 54 22.42 2.06 4.26
C VAL A 54 23.85 2.59 4.13
N ALA A 55 24.76 2.19 5.01
CA ALA A 55 26.17 2.61 4.94
C ALA A 55 26.85 2.19 3.62
N MET A 56 26.54 0.98 3.10
CA MET A 56 27.04 0.55 1.79
C MET A 56 26.46 1.39 0.64
N CYS A 57 25.20 1.82 0.74
CA CYS A 57 24.59 2.72 -0.24
C CYS A 57 25.26 4.10 -0.20
N VAL A 58 25.44 4.67 0.99
CA VAL A 58 26.14 5.96 1.19
C VAL A 58 27.57 5.90 0.62
N TYR A 59 28.27 4.78 0.79
CA TYR A 59 29.61 4.60 0.21
C TYR A 59 29.59 4.58 -1.33
N GLN A 60 28.56 4.00 -1.94
CA GLN A 60 28.41 3.99 -3.40
C GLN A 60 27.93 5.34 -3.97
N ASP A 61 27.09 6.05 -3.22
CA ASP A 61 26.57 7.38 -3.54
C ASP A 61 27.61 8.47 -3.27
N ARG A 62 28.66 8.49 -4.10
CA ARG A 62 29.76 9.47 -3.99
C ARG A 62 29.27 10.91 -4.14
N GLU A 63 28.18 11.11 -4.86
CA GLU A 63 27.58 12.42 -5.13
C GLU A 63 26.60 12.87 -4.04
N LYS A 64 26.32 12.00 -3.04
CA LYS A 64 25.40 12.24 -1.91
C LYS A 64 24.00 12.66 -2.36
N LYS A 65 23.52 12.08 -3.46
CA LYS A 65 22.20 12.35 -4.02
C LYS A 65 21.07 11.66 -3.25
N LYS A 66 21.39 10.73 -2.35
CA LYS A 66 20.47 9.87 -1.59
C LYS A 66 19.69 8.88 -2.45
N VAL A 67 20.06 8.74 -3.72
CA VAL A 67 19.45 7.83 -4.67
C VAL A 67 20.52 6.97 -5.32
N LEU A 68 20.15 5.74 -5.66
CA LEU A 68 20.99 4.84 -6.44
C LEU A 68 20.13 4.13 -7.50
N PRO A 69 20.71 3.70 -8.63
CA PRO A 69 20.00 2.89 -9.62
C PRO A 69 19.39 1.64 -8.97
N SER A 70 18.16 1.29 -9.36
CA SER A 70 17.43 0.11 -8.85
C SER A 70 18.24 -1.19 -8.95
N LYS A 71 19.01 -1.35 -10.04
CA LYS A 71 19.94 -2.48 -10.26
C LYS A 71 21.05 -2.56 -9.21
N ASP A 72 21.56 -1.42 -8.75
CA ASP A 72 22.62 -1.36 -7.75
C ASP A 72 22.09 -1.72 -6.36
N ILE A 73 20.90 -1.22 -6.01
CA ILE A 73 20.20 -1.65 -4.79
C ILE A 73 19.91 -3.15 -4.80
N LYS A 74 19.43 -3.71 -5.93
CA LYS A 74 19.23 -5.16 -6.09
C LYS A 74 20.53 -5.92 -5.82
N ARG A 75 21.64 -5.49 -6.43
CA ARG A 75 22.96 -6.10 -6.24
C ARG A 75 23.44 -6.02 -4.79
N LEU A 76 23.24 -4.90 -4.11
CA LEU A 76 23.59 -4.72 -2.69
C LEU A 76 22.75 -5.60 -1.76
N CYS A 77 21.45 -5.72 -2.01
CA CYS A 77 20.58 -6.63 -1.26
C CYS A 77 21.02 -8.09 -1.41
N LYS A 78 21.40 -8.50 -2.64
CA LYS A 78 21.95 -9.84 -2.88
C LYS A 78 23.31 -10.07 -2.22
N SER A 79 24.24 -9.11 -2.32
CA SER A 79 25.60 -9.27 -1.75
C SER A 79 25.59 -9.28 -0.22
N SER A 80 24.66 -8.56 0.40
CA SER A 80 24.44 -8.55 1.85
C SER A 80 23.65 -9.74 2.39
N ARG A 81 23.22 -10.65 1.51
CA ARG A 81 22.38 -11.82 1.83
C ARG A 81 21.09 -11.41 2.56
N LEU A 82 20.43 -10.35 2.09
CA LEU A 82 19.13 -9.94 2.58
C LEU A 82 18.14 -11.12 2.40
N PRO A 83 17.51 -11.63 3.47
CA PRO A 83 16.69 -12.84 3.41
C PRO A 83 15.29 -12.50 2.90
N LEU A 84 15.22 -12.11 1.62
CA LEU A 84 13.99 -11.90 0.86
C LEU A 84 13.99 -12.80 -0.37
N ASN A 85 12.82 -13.35 -0.69
CA ASN A 85 12.62 -14.03 -1.97
C ASN A 85 12.91 -13.08 -3.15
N GLU A 86 13.44 -13.62 -4.24
CA GLU A 86 13.84 -12.81 -5.40
C GLU A 86 12.66 -12.06 -6.04
N ASP A 87 11.53 -12.74 -6.23
CA ASP A 87 10.31 -12.14 -6.80
C ASP A 87 9.75 -11.01 -5.91
N LEU A 88 9.85 -11.19 -4.58
CA LEU A 88 9.42 -10.20 -3.60
C LEU A 88 10.34 -8.98 -3.63
N LEU A 89 11.66 -9.20 -3.67
CA LEU A 89 12.64 -8.13 -3.79
C LEU A 89 12.43 -7.33 -5.09
N GLU A 90 12.21 -8.00 -6.22
CA GLU A 90 11.98 -7.35 -7.51
C GLU A 90 10.69 -6.52 -7.51
N SER A 91 9.61 -7.09 -6.95
CA SER A 91 8.34 -6.39 -6.75
C SER A 91 8.49 -5.17 -5.85
N LEU A 92 9.24 -5.27 -4.75
CA LEU A 92 9.54 -4.14 -3.87
C LEU A 92 10.31 -3.05 -4.60
N LEU A 93 11.42 -3.40 -5.26
CA LEU A 93 12.23 -2.42 -5.99
C LEU A 93 11.40 -1.65 -7.02
N SER A 94 10.57 -2.35 -7.80
CA SER A 94 9.68 -1.72 -8.79
C SER A 94 8.71 -0.69 -8.21
N ARG A 95 8.34 -0.81 -6.92
CA ARG A 95 7.42 0.10 -6.23
C ARG A 95 8.10 1.33 -5.62
N PHE A 96 9.40 1.23 -5.37
CA PHE A 96 10.22 2.33 -4.85
C PHE A 96 11.04 3.02 -5.94
N GLU A 97 11.01 2.48 -7.16
CA GLU A 97 11.66 3.03 -8.33
C GLU A 97 10.95 4.29 -8.84
N ASP A 98 11.72 5.34 -9.08
CA ASP A 98 11.25 6.59 -9.66
C ASP A 98 11.24 6.56 -11.21
N SER A 99 10.85 7.67 -11.83
CA SER A 99 10.82 7.80 -13.30
C SER A 99 12.20 7.65 -13.97
N GLU A 100 13.28 7.86 -13.22
CA GLU A 100 14.67 7.76 -13.70
C GLU A 100 15.29 6.39 -13.40
N LYS A 101 14.50 5.43 -12.90
CA LYS A 101 14.95 4.08 -12.50
C LYS A 101 15.89 4.08 -11.30
N GLN A 102 15.76 5.09 -10.44
CA GLN A 102 16.52 5.24 -9.21
C GLN A 102 15.62 5.01 -8.00
N ILE A 103 16.25 4.68 -6.88
CA ILE A 103 15.59 4.40 -5.61
C ILE A 103 16.26 5.25 -4.54
N ASN A 104 15.44 5.96 -3.77
CA ASN A 104 15.90 6.56 -2.53
C ASN A 104 16.16 5.45 -1.49
N TYR A 105 17.44 5.19 -1.23
CA TYR A 105 17.85 4.06 -0.39
C TYR A 105 17.49 4.26 1.09
N GLU A 106 17.50 5.50 1.59
CA GLU A 106 17.08 5.80 2.95
C GLU A 106 15.61 5.42 3.13
N SER A 107 14.72 5.89 2.25
CA SER A 107 13.29 5.58 2.28
C SER A 107 13.02 4.09 2.11
N PHE A 108 13.73 3.41 1.20
CA PHE A 108 13.58 1.98 0.95
C PHE A 108 13.92 1.13 2.19
N PHE A 109 15.11 1.32 2.77
CA PHE A 109 15.52 0.54 3.95
C PHE A 109 14.77 0.96 5.21
N CYS A 110 14.37 2.23 5.32
CA CYS A 110 13.50 2.70 6.40
C CYS A 110 12.15 1.95 6.37
N ALA A 111 11.54 1.77 5.19
CA ALA A 111 10.29 1.02 5.06
C ALA A 111 10.46 -0.48 5.37
N LEU A 112 11.60 -1.10 5.02
CA LEU A 112 11.88 -2.50 5.33
C LEU A 112 12.25 -2.75 6.81
N ASN A 113 12.68 -1.71 7.52
CA ASN A 113 13.07 -1.81 8.92
C ASN A 113 11.82 -1.92 9.81
N TRP A 114 11.41 -3.16 10.05
CA TRP A 114 10.24 -3.52 10.86
C TRP A 114 10.30 -3.05 12.32
N ARG A 115 11.48 -2.69 12.85
CA ARG A 115 11.61 -2.10 14.19
C ARG A 115 11.33 -0.60 14.20
N VAL A 116 11.72 0.10 13.15
CA VAL A 116 11.57 1.56 13.03
C VAL A 116 10.19 1.90 12.46
N ASN A 117 9.75 1.15 11.45
CA ASN A 117 8.44 1.30 10.81
C ASN A 117 7.70 -0.03 10.82
N PRO A 118 7.10 -0.45 11.95
CA PRO A 118 6.24 -1.62 11.95
C PRO A 118 5.01 -1.34 11.08
N VAL A 119 4.88 -2.09 9.99
CA VAL A 119 3.63 -2.13 9.24
C VAL A 119 2.71 -3.12 9.95
N PRO A 120 1.40 -2.81 10.11
CA PRO A 120 0.44 -3.78 10.64
C PRO A 120 0.60 -5.11 9.92
N GLU A 121 0.71 -6.19 10.67
CA GLU A 121 0.79 -7.51 10.06
C GLU A 121 -0.41 -7.68 9.14
N LEU A 122 -0.16 -8.27 7.96
CA LEU A 122 -1.26 -8.65 7.10
C LEU A 122 -2.14 -9.58 7.92
N GLU A 123 -3.27 -9.06 8.40
CA GLU A 123 -4.35 -9.91 8.82
C GLU A 123 -4.58 -10.80 7.61
N VAL A 124 -4.24 -12.09 7.77
CA VAL A 124 -4.70 -13.11 6.86
C VAL A 124 -6.20 -13.01 7.01
N VAL A 125 -6.83 -12.21 6.15
CA VAL A 125 -8.27 -12.21 6.02
C VAL A 125 -8.54 -13.62 5.55
N SER A 126 -8.83 -14.49 6.51
CA SER A 126 -9.25 -15.83 6.20
C SER A 126 -10.50 -15.61 5.38
N TYR A 127 -10.42 -15.87 4.08
CA TYR A 127 -11.56 -15.92 3.17
C TYR A 127 -12.55 -17.03 3.58
N ILE A 128 -12.40 -17.62 4.76
CA ILE A 128 -13.18 -18.71 5.33
C ILE A 128 -14.36 -18.21 6.17
N LYS A 129 -14.55 -16.90 6.39
CA LYS A 129 -15.76 -16.40 7.08
C LYS A 129 -16.43 -15.18 6.44
N GLU A 130 -16.43 -15.13 5.12
CA GLU A 130 -17.56 -14.55 4.41
C GLU A 130 -18.06 -15.61 3.43
N ARG A 131 -18.67 -16.68 3.97
CA ARG A 131 -19.75 -17.33 3.23
C ARG A 131 -20.83 -16.25 3.08
N CYS A 132 -20.69 -15.41 2.06
CA CYS A 132 -21.86 -15.14 1.25
C CYS A 132 -22.19 -16.52 0.68
N GLU A 133 -23.13 -17.22 1.31
CA GLU A 133 -23.78 -18.29 0.59
C GLU A 133 -24.35 -17.59 -0.65
N ASP A 134 -23.75 -17.89 -1.81
CA ASP A 134 -24.26 -17.52 -3.12
C ASP A 134 -25.58 -18.29 -3.36
N GLU A 135 -26.55 -18.15 -2.46
CA GLU A 135 -27.94 -18.16 -2.90
C GLU A 135 -28.12 -16.88 -3.71
N TRP A 136 -27.96 -17.02 -5.03
CA TRP A 136 -28.39 -16.02 -5.98
C TRP A 136 -29.90 -15.80 -5.83
N LEU A 137 -30.30 -14.91 -4.92
CA LEU A 137 -31.69 -14.52 -4.66
C LEU A 137 -32.25 -13.55 -5.73
N GLY A 138 -31.57 -13.39 -6.87
CA GLY A 138 -31.99 -12.48 -7.94
C GLY A 138 -31.79 -10.99 -7.65
N MET A 139 -31.02 -10.63 -6.63
CA MET A 139 -30.71 -9.24 -6.25
C MET A 139 -29.26 -8.88 -6.61
N PRO A 140 -28.94 -7.62 -6.97
CA PRO A 140 -27.56 -7.21 -7.22
C PRO A 140 -26.73 -7.39 -5.95
N SER A 141 -25.48 -7.84 -6.14
CA SER A 141 -24.52 -8.16 -5.07
C SER A 141 -24.46 -7.09 -3.98
N PRO A 142 -24.40 -7.44 -2.68
CA PRO A 142 -24.23 -6.47 -1.60
C PRO A 142 -22.97 -5.64 -1.87
N ILE A 143 -23.06 -4.33 -1.71
CA ILE A 143 -21.99 -3.43 -2.10
C ILE A 143 -20.83 -3.54 -1.11
N PRO A 144 -19.62 -3.93 -1.56
CA PRO A 144 -18.47 -4.13 -0.67
C PRO A 144 -17.77 -2.79 -0.33
N VAL A 145 -18.48 -1.66 -0.35
CA VAL A 145 -17.87 -0.34 -0.17
C VAL A 145 -17.99 0.09 1.29
N LYS A 146 -16.87 0.02 2.02
CA LYS A 146 -16.79 0.41 3.44
C LYS A 146 -16.64 1.93 3.65
N ARG A 147 -16.15 2.68 2.65
CA ARG A 147 -15.81 4.11 2.76
C ARG A 147 -16.02 4.86 1.44
N ILE A 148 -16.41 6.14 1.52
CA ILE A 148 -16.51 7.05 0.37
C ILE A 148 -15.66 8.31 0.59
N TYR A 149 -15.17 8.92 -0.51
CA TYR A 149 -14.53 10.23 -0.52
C TYR A 149 -15.58 11.31 -0.36
N TYR A 150 -15.96 11.59 0.89
CA TYR A 150 -17.02 12.54 1.22
C TYR A 150 -16.75 13.96 0.68
N LEU A 151 -15.48 14.38 0.57
CA LEU A 151 -15.12 15.69 0.02
C LEU A 151 -15.59 15.84 -1.44
N ASN A 152 -15.44 14.81 -2.27
CA ASN A 152 -15.87 14.85 -3.66
C ASN A 152 -17.40 14.90 -3.74
N LEU A 153 -18.09 14.12 -2.92
CA LEU A 153 -19.55 14.17 -2.81
C LEU A 153 -20.04 15.57 -2.42
N LEU A 154 -19.40 16.22 -1.44
CA LEU A 154 -19.78 17.56 -1.01
C LEU A 154 -19.50 18.61 -2.09
N LYS A 155 -18.39 18.51 -2.81
CA LYS A 155 -18.09 19.40 -3.94
C LYS A 155 -19.15 19.30 -5.03
N ASP A 156 -19.49 18.07 -5.43
CA ASP A 156 -20.44 17.83 -6.51
C ASP A 156 -21.88 18.22 -6.12
N VAL A 157 -22.26 18.08 -4.84
CA VAL A 157 -23.61 18.44 -4.38
C VAL A 157 -23.76 19.93 -4.08
N PHE A 158 -22.73 20.58 -3.54
CA PHE A 158 -22.81 21.99 -3.12
C PHE A 158 -22.11 22.97 -4.06
N GLY A 159 -21.48 22.49 -5.14
CA GLY A 159 -20.80 23.34 -6.12
C GLY A 159 -19.64 24.13 -5.52
N LEU A 160 -18.93 23.56 -4.54
CA LEU A 160 -17.77 24.18 -3.90
C LEU A 160 -16.56 24.10 -4.83
N GLU A 161 -16.53 24.96 -5.84
CA GLU A 161 -15.30 25.36 -6.53
C GLU A 161 -14.56 26.41 -5.67
N GLU A 162 -13.22 26.40 -5.74
CA GLU A 162 -12.33 27.33 -5.00
C GLU A 162 -12.63 28.81 -5.26
#